data_AF-A0A2N1XGP4-F1
#
_entry.id   AF-A0A2N1XGP4-F1
#
_cell.length_a   1.000
_cell.length_b   1.000
_cell.length_c   1.000
_cell.angle_alpha   90.00
_cell.angle_beta   90.00
_cell.angle_gamma   90.00
#
_symmetry.space_group_name_H-M   'P 1'
#
loop_
_entity.id
_entity.type
_entity.pdbx_description
1 polymer ?
#
loop_
_entity_poly.entity_id
_entity_poly.type
_entity_poly.pdbx_seq_one_letter_code
_entity_poly.pdbx_strand_id
1 'polypeptide(L)'
;MTTKRSSNLAQDECPWESGVLGRDEAHAAVLDAKASRETDDATGLQMISIRLEKSLLRDLKEIAALHGIGYQPMIRDLLHRFATAEIKTILHERLHEVEQAEANQGAPIAPVEDFMARRSA
;
A
#
# COMPACT_ATOMS: atom_id res chain seq x y z
N MET A 1 -3.28 -30.60 -49.59
CA MET A 1 -2.82 -31.62 -48.63
C MET A 1 -2.13 -30.91 -47.49
N THR A 2 -2.93 -30.33 -46.59
CA THR A 2 -3.10 -30.78 -45.18
C THR A 2 -1.88 -30.51 -44.31
N THR A 3 -1.87 -29.30 -43.76
CA THR A 3 -1.17 -28.86 -42.55
C THR A 3 -1.33 -29.89 -41.45
N LYS A 4 -0.26 -30.59 -41.10
CA LYS A 4 -0.22 -31.45 -39.91
C LYS A 4 0.01 -30.55 -38.69
N ARG A 5 -1.08 -29.98 -38.18
CA ARG A 5 -1.11 -29.34 -36.86
C ARG A 5 -0.98 -30.48 -35.85
N SER A 6 0.23 -30.73 -35.36
CA SER A 6 0.46 -31.72 -34.31
C SER A 6 -0.24 -31.26 -33.05
N SER A 7 -1.46 -31.74 -32.86
CA SER A 7 -2.23 -31.67 -31.64
C SER A 7 -1.64 -32.66 -30.63
N ASN A 8 -0.68 -32.19 -29.84
CA ASN A 8 -0.35 -32.79 -28.54
C ASN A 8 0.02 -31.64 -27.61
N LEU A 9 -1.01 -30.98 -27.08
CA LEU A 9 -0.90 -29.88 -26.13
C LEU A 9 -1.41 -30.31 -24.74
N ALA A 10 -1.38 -31.61 -24.47
CA ALA A 10 -1.79 -32.18 -23.20
C ALA A 10 -0.84 -33.33 -22.85
N GLN A 11 -0.23 -33.25 -21.67
CA GLN A 11 0.52 -34.29 -20.96
C GLN A 11 2.05 -34.34 -21.07
N ASP A 12 2.73 -33.25 -21.42
CA ASP A 12 4.08 -33.07 -20.86
C ASP A 12 3.88 -32.66 -19.39
N GLU A 13 4.10 -33.60 -18.46
CA GLU A 13 4.02 -33.35 -17.02
C GLU A 13 4.84 -32.11 -16.68
N CYS A 14 4.16 -31.03 -16.28
CA CYS A 14 4.84 -29.81 -15.85
C CYS A 14 5.78 -30.16 -14.68
N PRO A 15 7.10 -29.94 -14.80
CA PRO A 15 8.06 -30.33 -13.75
C PRO A 15 7.83 -29.67 -12.39
N TRP A 16 7.01 -28.61 -12.35
CA TRP A 16 6.49 -28.01 -11.13
C TRP A 16 5.40 -28.86 -10.45
N GLU A 17 4.45 -29.39 -11.22
CA GLU A 17 3.34 -30.21 -10.72
C GLU A 17 3.80 -31.60 -10.25
N SER A 18 4.83 -32.14 -10.89
CA SER A 18 5.49 -33.38 -10.43
C SER A 18 6.38 -33.15 -9.20
N GLY A 19 6.66 -31.89 -8.85
CA GLY A 19 7.48 -31.51 -7.71
C GLY A 19 8.99 -31.64 -7.93
N VAL A 20 9.44 -31.97 -9.15
CA VAL A 20 10.87 -32.11 -9.49
C VAL A 20 11.63 -30.81 -9.19
N LEU A 21 11.09 -29.65 -9.59
CA LEU A 21 11.76 -28.35 -9.40
C LEU A 21 11.55 -27.73 -8.01
N GLY A 22 10.72 -28.32 -7.14
CA GLY A 22 10.31 -27.71 -5.87
C GLY A 22 10.56 -28.55 -4.61
N ARG A 23 10.89 -29.84 -4.74
CA ARG A 23 11.09 -30.76 -3.60
C ARG A 23 12.55 -31.07 -3.27
N ASP A 24 13.49 -30.69 -4.14
CA ASP A 24 14.92 -30.91 -3.95
C ASP A 24 15.67 -29.56 -3.89
N GLU A 25 16.49 -29.39 -2.85
CA GLU A 25 17.33 -28.21 -2.65
C GLU A 25 18.34 -27.99 -3.79
N ALA A 26 18.68 -29.05 -4.55
CA ALA A 26 19.55 -28.94 -5.73
C ALA A 26 18.97 -28.01 -6.82
N HIS A 27 17.67 -27.76 -6.81
CA HIS A 27 16.99 -26.85 -7.72
C HIS A 27 16.77 -25.44 -7.13
N ALA A 28 17.10 -25.22 -5.85
CA ALA A 28 17.05 -23.91 -5.23
C ALA A 28 18.30 -23.09 -5.57
N ALA A 29 18.11 -21.86 -6.04
CA ALA A 29 19.19 -20.93 -6.33
C ALA A 29 18.93 -19.58 -5.64
N VAL A 30 20.00 -18.93 -5.19
CA VAL A 30 19.93 -17.57 -4.67
C VAL A 30 19.62 -16.62 -5.82
N LEU A 31 18.56 -15.84 -5.66
CA LEU A 31 18.16 -14.83 -6.64
C LEU A 31 19.22 -13.72 -6.70
N ASP A 32 19.50 -13.21 -7.90
CA ASP A 32 20.39 -12.06 -8.03
C ASP A 32 19.73 -10.79 -7.45
N ALA A 33 20.56 -9.80 -7.12
CA ALA A 33 20.06 -8.57 -6.50
C ALA A 33 19.10 -7.79 -7.43
N LYS A 34 19.19 -7.98 -8.75
CA LYS A 34 18.31 -7.31 -9.73
C LYS A 34 16.92 -7.94 -9.72
N ALA A 35 16.81 -9.25 -9.86
CA ALA A 35 15.52 -9.94 -9.86
C ALA A 35 14.85 -9.88 -8.47
N SER A 36 15.62 -9.81 -7.38
CA SER A 36 15.04 -9.53 -6.05
C SER A 36 14.36 -8.16 -6.01
N ARG A 37 14.98 -7.12 -6.57
CA ARG A 37 14.37 -5.78 -6.65
C ARG A 37 13.18 -5.75 -7.58
N GLU A 38 13.25 -6.42 -8.74
CA GLU A 38 12.12 -6.52 -9.65
C GLU A 38 10.92 -7.23 -9.00
N THR A 39 11.17 -8.21 -8.13
CA THR A 39 10.13 -8.88 -7.34
C THR A 39 9.53 -7.96 -6.28
N ASP A 40 10.37 -7.21 -5.56
CA ASP A 40 9.94 -6.19 -4.60
C ASP A 40 9.10 -5.11 -5.31
N ASP A 41 9.55 -4.59 -6.45
CA ASP A 41 8.84 -3.59 -7.26
C ASP A 41 7.50 -4.12 -7.80
N ALA A 42 7.49 -5.37 -8.31
CA ALA A 42 6.27 -6.00 -8.80
C ALA A 42 5.23 -6.21 -7.69
N THR A 43 5.68 -6.37 -6.44
CA THR A 43 4.82 -6.51 -5.26
C THR A 43 4.54 -5.18 -4.55
N GLY A 44 5.12 -4.07 -5.03
CA GLY A 44 5.01 -2.75 -4.40
C GLY A 44 5.66 -2.68 -3.01
N LEU A 45 6.62 -3.57 -2.74
CA LEU A 45 7.31 -3.68 -1.46
C LEU A 45 8.63 -2.92 -1.51
N GLN A 46 8.93 -2.20 -0.43
CA GLN A 46 10.23 -1.57 -0.24
C GLN A 46 10.86 -2.09 1.06
N MET A 47 12.09 -2.56 0.97
CA MET A 47 12.87 -2.92 2.16
C MET A 47 13.22 -1.64 2.92
N ILE A 48 12.74 -1.55 4.17
CA ILE A 48 13.08 -0.47 5.10
C ILE A 48 13.89 -1.03 6.27
N SER A 49 14.87 -0.26 6.73
CA SER A 49 15.61 -0.57 7.96
C SER A 49 15.18 0.41 9.05
N ILE A 50 14.47 -0.10 10.05
CA ILE A 50 13.98 0.68 11.20
C ILE A 50 14.59 0.12 12.49
N ARG A 51 14.92 1.00 13.44
CA ARG A 51 15.36 0.60 14.78
C ARG A 51 14.17 0.65 15.73
N LEU A 52 13.92 -0.44 16.44
CA LEU A 52 12.86 -0.57 17.44
C LEU A 52 13.47 -1.05 18.77
N GLU A 53 12.79 -0.75 19.87
CA GLU A 53 13.17 -1.28 21.18
C GLU A 53 13.04 -2.81 21.21
N LYS A 54 13.96 -3.48 21.91
CA LYS A 54 13.98 -4.95 21.97
C LYS A 54 12.74 -5.53 22.65
N SER A 55 12.25 -4.87 23.69
CA SER A 55 11.01 -5.21 24.40
C SER A 55 9.83 -5.17 23.43
N LEU A 56 9.64 -4.04 22.75
CA LEU A 56 8.57 -3.85 21.78
C LEU A 56 8.61 -4.90 20.67
N LEU A 57 9.79 -5.18 20.12
CA LEU A 57 9.94 -6.20 19.06
C LEU A 57 9.52 -7.59 19.54
N ARG A 58 9.84 -7.96 20.78
CA ARG A 58 9.43 -9.24 21.37
C ARG A 58 7.91 -9.28 21.52
N ASP A 59 7.34 -8.25 22.14
CA ASP A 59 5.91 -8.22 22.45
C ASP A 59 5.07 -8.27 21.15
N LEU A 60 5.50 -7.57 20.10
CA LEU A 60 4.85 -7.63 18.78
C LEU A 60 4.95 -9.01 18.13
N LYS A 61 6.06 -9.74 18.31
CA LYS A 61 6.19 -11.11 17.80
C LYS A 61 5.28 -12.08 18.54
N GLU A 62 5.14 -11.91 19.85
CA GLU A 62 4.24 -12.72 20.67
C GLU A 62 2.78 -12.49 20.29
N ILE A 63 2.37 -11.23 20.08
CA ILE A 63 1.03 -10.88 19.59
C ILE A 63 0.77 -11.51 18.21
N ALA A 64 1.74 -11.45 17.31
CA ALA A 64 1.61 -12.05 15.98
C ALA A 64 1.43 -13.57 16.07
N ALA A 65 2.21 -14.24 16.92
CA ALA A 65 2.12 -15.68 17.15
C ALA A 65 0.75 -16.08 17.72
N LEU A 66 0.20 -15.31 18.67
CA LEU A 66 -1.14 -15.54 19.24
C LEU A 66 -2.25 -15.43 18.18
N HIS A 67 -2.12 -14.48 17.25
CA HIS A 67 -3.06 -14.32 16.14
C HIS A 67 -2.84 -15.31 14.98
N GLY A 68 -1.79 -16.15 15.05
CA GLY A 68 -1.46 -17.10 13.99
C GLY A 68 -0.95 -16.45 12.70
N ILE A 69 -0.47 -15.20 12.77
CA ILE A 69 0.05 -14.44 11.63
C ILE A 69 1.54 -14.14 11.82
N GLY A 70 2.26 -13.96 10.72
CA GLY A 70 3.65 -13.53 10.79
C GLY A 70 3.80 -12.13 11.37
N TYR A 71 4.92 -11.86 12.06
CA TYR A 71 5.25 -10.52 12.56
C TYR A 71 5.31 -9.48 11.43
N GLN A 72 6.01 -9.78 10.33
CA GLN A 72 6.14 -8.86 9.19
C GLN A 72 4.79 -8.48 8.55
N PRO A 73 3.90 -9.41 8.19
CA PRO A 73 2.59 -9.05 7.66
C PRO A 73 1.73 -8.29 8.68
N MET A 74 1.79 -8.64 9.97
CA MET A 74 1.07 -7.92 11.02
C MET A 74 1.51 -6.46 11.13
N ILE A 75 2.82 -6.21 11.14
CA ILE A 75 3.35 -4.84 11.23
C ILE A 75 3.02 -4.02 10.00
N ARG A 76 3.07 -4.63 8.81
CA ARG A 76 2.65 -3.98 7.57
C ARG A 76 1.21 -3.48 7.67
N ASP A 77 0.30 -4.35 8.10
CA ASP A 77 -1.11 -4.02 8.29
C ASP A 77 -1.31 -2.94 9.35
N LEU A 78 -0.61 -3.03 10.50
CA LEU A 78 -0.65 -2.02 11.56
C LEU A 78 -0.24 -0.62 11.04
N LEU A 79 0.88 -0.54 10.33
CA LEU A 79 1.37 0.71 9.75
C LEU A 79 0.41 1.26 8.70
N HIS A 80 -0.19 0.39 7.88
CA HIS A 80 -1.18 0.79 6.88
C HIS A 80 -2.43 1.38 7.55
N ARG A 81 -2.99 0.68 8.54
CA ARG A 81 -4.16 1.16 9.30
C ARG A 81 -3.89 2.50 9.98
N PHE A 82 -2.73 2.65 10.59
CA PHE A 82 -2.32 3.92 11.19
C PHE A 82 -2.28 5.05 10.15
N ALA A 83 -1.57 4.84 9.02
CA ALA A 83 -1.47 5.85 7.97
C ALA A 83 -2.84 6.24 7.40
N THR A 84 -3.71 5.27 7.12
CA THR A 84 -5.06 5.53 6.61
C THR A 84 -5.90 6.34 7.60
N ALA A 85 -5.85 5.99 8.89
CA ALA A 85 -6.58 6.72 9.93
C ALA A 85 -6.06 8.16 10.09
N GLU A 86 -4.74 8.35 10.06
CA GLU A 86 -4.13 9.67 10.24
C GLU A 86 -4.42 10.59 9.05
N ILE A 87 -4.31 10.09 7.82
CA ILE A 87 -4.67 10.85 6.61
C ILE A 87 -6.13 11.31 6.68
N LYS A 88 -7.04 10.42 7.08
CA LYS A 88 -8.46 10.75 7.22
C LYS A 88 -8.68 11.86 8.27
N THR A 89 -7.97 11.81 9.39
CA THR A 89 -8.04 12.83 10.43
C THR A 89 -7.58 14.19 9.91
N ILE A 90 -6.41 14.23 9.28
CA ILE A 90 -5.85 15.45 8.67
C ILE A 90 -6.83 16.04 7.64
N LEU A 91 -7.43 15.22 6.78
CA LEU A 91 -8.37 15.70 5.76
C LEU A 91 -9.63 16.32 6.38
N HIS A 92 -10.17 15.74 7.45
CA HIS A 92 -11.31 16.34 8.14
C HIS A 92 -10.96 17.67 8.80
N GLU A 93 -9.78 17.78 9.41
CA GLU A 93 -9.30 19.05 9.98
C GLU A 93 -9.21 20.12 8.90
N ARG A 94 -8.62 19.79 7.74
CA ARG A 94 -8.55 20.72 6.59
C ARG A 94 -9.91 21.10 6.04
N LEU A 95 -10.84 20.16 5.95
CA LEU A 95 -12.20 20.45 5.51
C LEU A 95 -12.87 21.45 6.46
N HIS A 96 -12.76 21.22 7.76
CA HIS A 96 -13.33 22.10 8.78
C HIS A 96 -12.70 23.51 8.75
N GLU A 97 -11.39 23.63 8.52
CA GLU A 97 -10.72 24.92 8.32
C GLU A 97 -11.30 25.70 7.13
N VAL A 98 -11.56 25.01 6.00
CA VAL A 98 -12.16 25.62 4.81
C VAL A 98 -13.60 26.07 5.08
N GLU A 99 -14.42 25.22 5.70
CA GLU A 99 -15.81 25.54 6.05
C GLU A 99 -15.87 26.74 7.01
N GLN A 100 -14.96 26.82 7.98
CA GLN A 100 -14.85 27.98 8.87
C GLN A 100 -14.40 29.24 8.14
N ALA A 101 -13.48 29.13 7.20
CA ALA A 101 -13.03 30.26 6.38
C ALA A 101 -14.16 30.78 5.49
N GLU A 102 -14.96 29.90 4.88
CA GLU A 102 -16.13 30.24 4.08
C GLU A 102 -17.23 30.88 4.95
N ALA A 103 -17.52 30.31 6.12
CA ALA A 103 -18.49 30.87 7.06
C ALA A 103 -18.08 32.28 7.55
N ASN A 104 -16.78 32.49 7.79
CA ASN A 104 -16.24 33.81 8.17
C ASN A 104 -16.22 34.80 7.00
N GLN A 105 -16.07 34.33 5.75
CA GLN A 105 -16.19 35.15 4.54
C GLN A 105 -17.65 35.47 4.16
N GLY A 106 -18.60 34.70 4.67
CA GLY A 106 -20.05 34.92 4.51
C GLY A 106 -20.64 36.06 5.35
N ALA A 107 -19.82 36.84 6.07
CA ALA A 107 -20.27 38.13 6.59
C ALA A 107 -20.72 39.02 5.41
N PRO A 108 -21.85 39.73 5.51
CA PRO A 108 -22.54 40.27 4.35
C PRO A 108 -21.59 41.21 3.58
N ILE A 109 -21.17 40.76 2.39
CA ILE A 109 -20.56 41.62 1.38
C ILE A 109 -21.56 42.75 1.19
N ALA A 110 -21.17 43.98 1.54
CA ALA A 110 -22.04 45.14 1.44
C ALA A 110 -22.72 45.13 0.04
N PRO A 111 -24.04 45.39 -0.04
CA PRO A 111 -24.76 45.36 -1.31
C PRO A 111 -24.02 46.18 -2.36
N VAL A 112 -24.00 45.70 -3.61
CA VAL A 112 -23.29 46.35 -4.72
C VAL A 112 -23.71 47.83 -4.86
N GLU A 113 -24.93 48.15 -4.46
CA GLU A 113 -25.46 49.52 -4.33
C GLU A 113 -24.63 50.41 -3.40
N ASP A 114 -24.19 49.91 -2.25
CA ASP A 114 -23.40 50.65 -1.25
C ASP A 114 -21.95 50.89 -1.75
N PHE A 115 -21.44 49.98 -2.57
CA PHE A 115 -20.16 50.12 -3.26
C PHE A 115 -20.23 51.14 -4.41
N MET A 116 -21.31 51.14 -5.19
CA MET A 116 -21.56 52.09 -6.28
C MET A 116 -21.72 53.52 -5.74
N ALA A 117 -22.42 53.71 -4.62
CA ALA A 117 -22.65 55.01 -4.00
C ALA A 117 -21.35 55.69 -3.52
N ARG A 118 -20.38 54.92 -3.00
CA ARG A 118 -19.08 55.45 -2.54
C ARG A 118 -18.16 55.92 -3.67
N ARG A 119 -18.34 55.41 -4.89
CA ARG A 119 -17.51 55.77 -6.05
C ARG A 119 -18.09 56.96 -6.84
N SER A 120 -19.37 57.28 -6.62
CA SER A 120 -20.05 58.41 -7.24
C SER A 120 -20.03 59.71 -6.40
N ALA A 121 -19.40 59.69 -5.21
CA ALA A 121 -19.17 60.86 -4.36
C ALA A 121 -17.72 61.35 -4.50
#